data_AF-A0A7Y2ZYY3-F1
#
_entry.id   AF-A0A7Y2ZYY3-F1
#
_cell.length_a   1.000
_cell.length_b   1.000
_cell.length_c   1.000
_cell.angle_alpha   90.00
_cell.angle_beta   90.00
_cell.angle_gamma   90.00
#
_symmetry.space_group_name_H-M   'P 1'
#
loop_
_entity.id
_entity.type
_entity.pdbx_description
1 polymer ?
#
loop_
_entity_poly.entity_id
_entity_poly.type
_entity_poly.pdbx_seq_one_letter_code
_entity_poly.pdbx_strand_id
1 'polypeptide(L)'
;MQKGKFFPTIGKISFLFSEPKDLWNPLGSAILDKNKKEYYFTVLHKYIGKHHIEILFSNNNVDPWDINRMDKLGIAVSFQNEQKELLAKKASCLGGFMGSRGNGLTCITYSLPEDLPINKELIVRLEITGDIEKFLNKYGNAKIIIKKSSDL
;
A
#
# COMPACT_ATOMS: atom_id res chain seq x y z
N MET A 1 -38.93 -14.64 0.83
CA MET A 1 -38.65 -13.77 1.99
C MET A 1 -37.30 -13.09 1.79
N GLN A 2 -37.28 -11.87 1.24
CA GLN A 2 -36.08 -11.02 1.19
C GLN A 2 -36.00 -10.25 2.50
N LYS A 3 -34.94 -10.44 3.29
CA LYS A 3 -34.61 -9.55 4.41
C LYS A 3 -33.55 -8.56 3.94
N GLY A 4 -33.94 -7.29 4.00
CA GLY A 4 -33.29 -6.15 3.38
C GLY A 4 -31.91 -5.85 3.93
N LYS A 5 -31.06 -5.40 3.01
CA LYS A 5 -29.80 -4.70 3.23
C LYS A 5 -30.06 -3.44 4.06
N PHE A 6 -29.61 -3.41 5.32
CA PHE A 6 -29.58 -2.19 6.12
C PHE A 6 -28.18 -1.56 6.07
N PHE A 7 -28.09 -0.51 5.24
CA PHE A 7 -27.22 0.69 5.26
C PHE A 7 -25.73 0.58 5.69
N PRO A 8 -24.78 0.59 4.73
CA PRO A 8 -23.35 0.83 5.01
C PRO A 8 -22.97 2.34 5.07
N THR A 9 -23.92 3.26 5.22
CA THR A 9 -23.69 4.69 4.94
C THR A 9 -23.29 5.54 6.14
N ILE A 10 -23.50 5.06 7.39
CA ILE A 10 -23.24 5.87 8.59
C ILE A 10 -21.73 5.98 8.88
N GLY A 11 -20.93 4.99 8.47
CA GLY A 11 -19.47 5.02 8.64
C GLY A 11 -18.74 6.06 7.75
N LYS A 12 -19.40 6.63 6.73
CA LYS A 12 -18.78 7.61 5.82
C LYS A 12 -18.94 9.05 6.27
N ILE A 13 -19.93 9.37 7.11
CA ILE A 13 -20.28 10.76 7.45
C ILE A 13 -19.51 11.27 8.68
N SER A 14 -19.10 10.39 9.60
CA SER A 14 -18.34 10.79 10.80
C SER A 14 -16.93 11.29 10.53
N PHE A 15 -16.34 11.01 9.36
CA PHE A 15 -15.01 11.50 8.98
C PHE A 15 -15.00 12.99 8.58
N LEU A 16 -16.16 13.60 8.31
CA LEU A 16 -16.23 14.97 7.81
C LEU A 16 -15.97 16.05 8.88
N PHE A 17 -16.07 15.72 10.17
CA PHE A 17 -15.96 16.72 11.25
C PHE A 17 -14.67 16.61 12.06
N SER A 18 -14.02 15.44 12.07
CA SER A 18 -12.70 15.26 12.68
C SER A 18 -12.09 13.95 12.19
N GLU A 19 -11.30 14.03 11.13
CA GLU A 19 -10.57 12.89 10.61
C GLU A 19 -9.58 12.33 11.66
N PRO A 20 -9.52 11.00 11.87
CA PRO A 20 -8.55 10.42 12.79
C PRO A 20 -7.12 10.77 12.37
N LYS A 21 -6.30 11.22 13.34
CA LYS A 21 -4.92 11.65 13.09
C LYS A 21 -4.05 10.55 12.44
N ASP A 22 -4.39 9.28 12.67
CA ASP A 22 -3.66 8.12 12.17
C ASP A 22 -4.22 7.53 10.86
N LEU A 23 -5.34 8.04 10.33
CA LEU A 23 -5.99 7.49 9.13
C LEU A 23 -5.04 7.38 7.93
N TRP A 24 -4.16 8.37 7.80
CA TRP A 24 -3.25 8.51 6.67
C TRP A 24 -1.80 8.14 6.98
N ASN A 25 -1.53 7.68 8.20
CA ASN A 25 -0.20 7.19 8.53
C ASN A 25 0.00 5.82 7.87
N PRO A 26 1.18 5.55 7.30
CA PRO A 26 1.50 4.23 6.82
C PRO A 26 1.35 3.19 7.94
N LEU A 27 0.66 2.09 7.65
CA LEU A 27 0.55 0.92 8.52
C LEU A 27 1.89 0.17 8.64
N GLY A 28 2.70 0.24 7.59
CA GLY A 28 4.06 -0.29 7.55
C GLY A 28 4.90 0.53 6.58
N SER A 29 6.19 0.71 6.88
CA SER A 29 7.12 1.40 6.00
C SER A 29 8.54 0.88 6.17
N ALA A 30 9.26 0.75 5.07
CA ALA A 30 10.68 0.42 5.08
C ALA A 30 11.41 1.11 3.91
N ILE A 31 12.63 1.59 4.17
CA ILE A 31 13.50 2.15 3.13
C ILE A 31 13.91 1.02 2.18
N LEU A 32 13.90 1.30 0.88
CA LEU A 32 14.43 0.39 -0.12
C LEU A 32 15.94 0.30 -0.01
N ASP A 33 16.44 -0.93 0.12
CA ASP A 33 17.86 -1.24 0.16
C ASP A 33 18.22 -2.13 -1.03
N LYS A 34 19.28 -1.76 -1.74
CA LYS A 34 19.79 -2.50 -2.91
C LYS A 34 20.17 -3.95 -2.60
N ASN A 35 20.52 -4.25 -1.36
CA ASN A 35 20.91 -5.58 -0.91
C ASN A 35 19.73 -6.37 -0.29
N LYS A 36 18.53 -5.79 -0.23
CA LYS A 36 17.37 -6.39 0.44
C LYS A 36 16.16 -6.48 -0.50
N LYS A 37 15.75 -7.72 -0.77
CA LYS A 37 14.57 -8.02 -1.58
C LYS A 37 13.31 -8.32 -0.77
N GLU A 38 13.46 -8.72 0.49
CA GLU A 38 12.33 -9.14 1.33
C GLU A 38 12.12 -8.21 2.52
N TYR A 39 10.87 -7.86 2.77
CA TYR A 39 10.44 -6.96 3.83
C TYR A 39 9.29 -7.60 4.60
N TYR A 40 9.32 -7.43 5.91
CA TYR A 40 8.34 -8.02 6.82
C TYR A 40 7.71 -6.91 7.65
N PHE A 41 6.39 -6.94 7.75
CA PHE A 41 5.62 -5.99 8.55
C PHE A 41 4.59 -6.73 9.39
N THR A 42 4.32 -6.18 10.56
CA THR A 42 3.13 -6.51 11.33
C THR A 42 2.18 -5.34 11.19
N VAL A 43 0.99 -5.57 10.60
CA VAL A 43 0.02 -4.50 10.31
C VAL A 43 -1.33 -4.79 10.96
N LEU A 44 -2.01 -3.73 11.38
CA LEU A 44 -3.38 -3.79 11.91
C LEU A 44 -4.24 -2.79 11.13
N HIS A 45 -5.13 -3.28 10.28
CA HIS A 45 -6.02 -2.42 9.52
C HIS A 45 -7.24 -2.01 10.35
N LYS A 46 -7.37 -0.72 10.64
CA LYS A 46 -8.47 -0.16 11.44
C LYS A 46 -9.65 0.37 10.62
N TYR A 47 -9.45 0.62 9.33
CA TYR A 47 -10.40 1.36 8.50
C TYR A 47 -10.87 0.51 7.31
N ILE A 48 -12.16 0.61 6.98
CA ILE A 48 -12.77 -0.04 5.81
C ILE A 48 -12.34 0.69 4.54
N GLY A 49 -12.27 -0.03 3.42
CA GLY A 49 -12.04 0.55 2.09
C GLY A 49 -10.70 0.16 1.47
N LYS A 50 -10.31 0.89 0.42
CA LYS A 50 -9.13 0.59 -0.37
C LYS A 50 -7.84 0.91 0.36
N HIS A 51 -6.86 0.04 0.23
CA HIS A 51 -5.51 0.16 0.75
C HIS A 51 -4.51 -0.11 -0.35
N HIS A 52 -3.35 0.54 -0.26
CA HIS A 52 -2.29 0.44 -1.24
C HIS A 52 -0.99 -0.03 -0.62
N ILE A 53 -0.23 -0.75 -1.45
CA ILE A 53 1.21 -0.92 -1.30
C ILE A 53 1.86 -0.07 -2.39
N GLU A 54 2.71 0.86 -1.96
CA GLU A 54 3.28 1.90 -2.80
C GLU A 54 4.80 1.98 -2.58
N ILE A 55 5.51 2.41 -3.62
CA ILE A 55 6.87 2.92 -3.53
C ILE A 55 6.76 4.45 -3.49
N LEU A 56 7.24 5.06 -2.41
CA LEU A 56 7.28 6.51 -2.24
C LEU A 56 8.71 7.01 -2.48
N PHE A 57 8.87 7.99 -3.36
CA PHE A 57 10.15 8.65 -3.57
C PHE A 57 10.45 9.61 -2.41
N SER A 58 11.73 9.70 -2.03
CA SER A 58 12.17 10.74 -1.09
C SER A 58 12.33 12.09 -1.78
N ASN A 59 12.49 12.08 -3.11
CA ASN A 59 12.63 13.27 -3.94
C ASN A 59 11.28 13.60 -4.62
N ASN A 60 10.65 14.68 -4.18
CA ASN A 60 9.37 15.16 -4.71
C ASN A 60 9.45 15.68 -6.17
N ASN A 61 10.65 15.81 -6.74
CA ASN A 61 10.84 16.24 -8.13
C ASN A 61 10.77 15.09 -9.15
N VAL A 62 10.69 13.84 -8.70
CA VAL A 62 10.53 12.70 -9.60
C VAL A 62 9.12 12.70 -10.20
N ASP A 63 8.99 12.83 -11.51
CA ASP A 63 7.69 12.60 -12.16
C ASP A 63 7.40 11.08 -12.18
N PRO A 64 6.35 10.60 -11.47
CA PRO A 64 6.05 9.18 -11.39
C PRO A 64 5.47 8.61 -12.71
N TRP A 65 4.99 9.46 -13.63
CA TRP A 65 4.50 9.05 -14.94
C TRP A 65 5.62 8.89 -15.98
N ASP A 66 6.78 9.54 -15.76
CA ASP A 66 7.97 9.40 -16.61
C ASP A 66 8.82 8.16 -16.30
N ILE A 67 8.38 7.33 -15.36
CA ILE A 67 9.11 6.12 -14.98
C ILE A 67 8.98 5.06 -16.08
N ASN A 68 10.10 4.85 -16.78
CA ASN A 68 10.22 3.89 -17.87
C ASN A 68 9.80 2.49 -17.39
N ARG A 69 8.96 1.82 -18.19
CA ARG A 69 8.46 0.47 -17.93
C ARG A 69 9.56 -0.55 -17.65
N MET A 70 10.72 -0.40 -18.28
CA MET A 70 11.88 -1.30 -18.12
C MET A 70 12.64 -1.11 -16.81
N ASP A 71 12.47 0.03 -16.15
CA ASP A 71 13.12 0.32 -14.87
C ASP A 71 12.19 0.01 -13.68
N LYS A 72 11.00 -0.56 -13.93
CA LYS A 72 9.99 -0.78 -12.89
C LYS A 72 10.33 -2.00 -12.03
N LEU A 73 10.24 -1.80 -10.72
CA LEU A 73 10.25 -2.89 -9.76
C LEU A 73 8.91 -3.62 -9.77
N GLY A 74 8.96 -4.94 -9.57
CA GLY A 74 7.79 -5.77 -9.30
C GLY A 74 7.67 -6.07 -7.82
N ILE A 75 6.45 -6.15 -7.30
CA ILE A 75 6.16 -6.49 -5.91
C ILE A 75 5.31 -7.75 -5.86
N ALA A 76 5.70 -8.71 -5.03
CA ALA A 76 4.84 -9.77 -4.54
C ALA A 76 4.59 -9.55 -3.04
N VAL A 77 3.34 -9.76 -2.61
CA VAL A 77 2.96 -9.65 -1.20
C VAL A 77 2.13 -10.86 -0.79
N SER A 78 2.35 -11.33 0.43
CA SER A 78 1.43 -12.23 1.12
C SER A 78 1.05 -11.68 2.49
N PHE A 79 -0.22 -11.85 2.84
CA PHE A 79 -0.80 -11.51 4.14
C PHE A 79 -1.19 -12.81 4.85
N GLN A 80 -0.76 -12.94 6.10
CA GLN A 80 -0.97 -14.14 6.90
C GLN A 80 -1.52 -13.80 8.28
N ASN A 81 -2.39 -14.68 8.79
CA ASN A 81 -2.81 -14.70 10.19
C ASN A 81 -2.69 -16.13 10.71
N GLU A 82 -2.11 -16.34 11.89
CA GLU A 82 -2.06 -17.65 12.57
C GLU A 82 -1.66 -18.79 11.60
N GLN A 83 -0.60 -18.57 10.81
CA GLN A 83 -0.03 -19.51 9.82
C GLN A 83 -0.90 -19.77 8.57
N LYS A 84 -2.08 -19.15 8.45
CA LYS A 84 -2.91 -19.20 7.25
C LYS A 84 -2.63 -18.00 6.36
N GLU A 85 -2.32 -18.26 5.09
CA GLU A 85 -2.31 -17.23 4.05
C GLU A 85 -3.74 -16.80 3.73
N LEU A 86 -4.00 -15.50 3.86
CA LEU A 86 -5.29 -14.88 3.60
C LEU A 86 -5.34 -14.25 2.21
N LEU A 87 -4.23 -13.69 1.76
CA LEU A 87 -4.11 -13.05 0.46
C LEU A 87 -2.68 -13.15 -0.05
N ALA A 88 -2.53 -13.50 -1.32
CA ALA A 88 -1.29 -13.33 -2.07
C ALA A 88 -1.56 -12.57 -3.37
N LYS A 89 -0.77 -11.53 -3.66
CA LYS A 89 -0.86 -10.73 -4.88
C LYS A 89 0.53 -10.43 -5.42
N LYS A 90 0.68 -10.40 -6.73
CA LYS A 90 1.91 -9.98 -7.42
C LYS A 90 1.56 -9.00 -8.53
N ALA A 91 2.30 -7.90 -8.63
CA ALA A 91 2.09 -6.87 -9.64
C ALA A 91 3.39 -6.12 -9.94
N SER A 92 3.46 -5.54 -11.14
CA SER A 92 4.43 -4.47 -11.41
C SER A 92 3.89 -3.14 -10.88
N CYS A 93 4.77 -2.25 -10.42
CA CYS A 93 4.39 -0.91 -9.99
C CYS A 93 3.99 -0.04 -11.20
N LEU A 94 2.71 0.23 -11.42
CA LEU A 94 2.22 0.83 -12.67
C LEU A 94 1.45 2.15 -12.50
N GLY A 95 0.86 2.42 -11.34
CA GLY A 95 0.08 3.64 -11.13
C GLY A 95 0.92 4.77 -10.54
N GLY A 96 1.36 5.73 -11.35
CA GLY A 96 2.00 6.94 -10.82
C GLY A 96 1.03 7.76 -9.98
N PHE A 97 1.50 8.32 -8.87
CA PHE A 97 0.73 9.25 -8.05
C PHE A 97 1.57 10.44 -7.60
N MET A 98 0.93 11.59 -7.52
CA MET A 98 1.43 12.77 -6.83
C MET A 98 0.42 13.21 -5.77
N GLY A 99 0.90 13.61 -4.60
CA GLY A 99 0.06 14.14 -3.54
C GLY A 99 0.85 14.98 -2.55
N SER A 100 0.14 15.62 -1.62
CA SER A 100 0.74 16.47 -0.59
C SER A 100 1.73 15.74 0.33
N ARG A 101 1.68 14.41 0.37
CA ARG A 101 2.55 13.54 1.18
C ARG A 101 3.68 12.91 0.38
N GLY A 102 3.87 13.35 -0.86
CA GLY A 102 4.90 12.87 -1.78
C GLY A 102 4.32 12.23 -3.04
N ASN A 103 5.24 11.81 -3.88
CA ASN A 103 5.05 11.21 -5.18
C ASN A 103 5.60 9.78 -5.18
N GLY A 104 5.06 8.94 -6.05
CA GLY A 104 5.41 7.53 -6.03
C GLY A 104 4.70 6.68 -7.06
N LEU A 105 4.83 5.37 -6.86
CA LEU A 105 4.19 4.36 -7.67
C LEU A 105 3.30 3.48 -6.79
N THR A 106 2.04 3.33 -7.18
CA THR A 106 1.12 2.33 -6.68
C THR A 106 1.42 0.99 -7.35
N CYS A 107 1.61 -0.03 -6.52
CA CYS A 107 1.97 -1.37 -6.97
C CYS A 107 0.84 -2.37 -6.74
N ILE A 108 0.26 -2.41 -5.54
CA ILE A 108 -0.83 -3.34 -5.21
C ILE A 108 -1.96 -2.56 -4.54
N THR A 109 -3.18 -2.86 -4.97
CA THR A 109 -4.42 -2.38 -4.33
C THR A 109 -5.21 -3.56 -3.80
N TYR A 110 -5.76 -3.39 -2.60
CA TYR A 110 -6.66 -4.34 -1.96
C TYR A 110 -7.73 -3.61 -1.15
N SER A 111 -8.85 -4.26 -0.88
CA SER A 111 -10.02 -3.66 -0.24
C SER A 111 -10.38 -4.38 1.05
N LEU A 112 -10.72 -3.63 2.10
CA LEU A 112 -11.27 -4.18 3.33
C LEU A 112 -12.77 -3.92 3.44
N PRO A 113 -13.56 -4.85 3.98
CA PRO A 113 -13.18 -6.18 4.49
C PRO A 113 -13.18 -7.29 3.42
N GLU A 114 -13.26 -6.92 2.13
CA GLU A 114 -13.45 -7.88 1.02
C GLU A 114 -12.27 -8.84 0.84
N ASP A 115 -11.05 -8.30 0.80
CA ASP A 115 -9.82 -9.08 0.58
C ASP A 115 -9.22 -9.59 1.91
N LEU A 116 -9.38 -8.85 3.01
CA LEU A 116 -8.69 -9.08 4.28
C LEU A 116 -9.59 -8.69 5.48
N PRO A 117 -9.35 -9.24 6.69
CA PRO A 117 -10.10 -8.88 7.88
C PRO A 117 -9.73 -7.48 8.41
N ILE A 118 -10.68 -6.81 9.05
CA ILE A 118 -10.47 -5.58 9.82
C ILE A 118 -10.15 -5.90 11.28
N ASN A 119 -9.38 -5.05 11.96
CA ASN A 119 -9.05 -5.14 13.38
C ASN A 119 -8.41 -6.50 13.78
N LYS A 120 -7.69 -7.13 12.85
CA LYS A 120 -6.84 -8.28 13.12
C LYS A 120 -5.41 -7.96 12.73
N GLU A 121 -4.47 -8.39 13.56
CA GLU A 121 -3.05 -8.29 13.25
C GLU A 121 -2.70 -9.26 12.13
N LEU A 122 -1.96 -8.78 11.14
CA LEU A 122 -1.52 -9.56 9.98
C LEU A 122 -0.01 -9.46 9.83
N ILE A 123 0.62 -10.59 9.56
CA ILE A 123 2.02 -10.65 9.12
C ILE A 123 2.03 -10.46 7.61
N VAL A 124 2.79 -9.49 7.15
CA VAL A 124 2.95 -9.17 5.74
C VAL A 124 4.37 -9.51 5.32
N ARG A 125 4.52 -10.38 4.34
CA ARG A 125 5.79 -10.59 3.63
C ARG A 125 5.70 -9.95 2.27
N LEU A 126 6.66 -9.10 1.97
CA LEU A 126 6.75 -8.39 0.69
C LEU A 126 8.10 -8.69 0.04
N GLU A 127 8.06 -9.15 -1.19
CA GLU A 127 9.23 -9.42 -2.02
C GLU A 127 9.28 -8.45 -3.19
N ILE A 128 10.45 -7.88 -3.44
CA ILE A 128 10.75 -7.01 -4.58
C ILE A 128 11.52 -7.80 -5.62
N THR A 129 11.08 -7.67 -6.86
CA THR A 129 11.74 -8.19 -8.06
C THR A 129 12.21 -7.03 -8.95
N GLY A 130 13.30 -7.24 -9.68
CA GLY A 130 13.94 -6.21 -10.52
C GLY A 130 15.28 -5.73 -9.96
N ASP A 131 15.84 -4.71 -10.60
CA ASP A 131 17.13 -4.11 -10.25
C ASP A 131 16.94 -2.89 -9.34
N ILE A 132 16.99 -3.13 -8.03
CA ILE A 132 16.79 -2.10 -7.00
C ILE A 132 17.93 -1.07 -7.05
N GLU A 133 19.17 -1.49 -7.30
CA GLU A 133 20.31 -0.58 -7.35
C GLU A 133 20.17 0.41 -8.51
N LYS A 134 19.88 -0.08 -9.71
CA LYS A 134 19.63 0.78 -10.88
C LYS A 134 18.46 1.72 -10.65
N PHE A 135 17.37 1.22 -10.05
CA PHE A 135 16.20 2.03 -9.72
C PHE A 135 16.56 3.18 -8.77
N LEU A 136 17.25 2.90 -7.67
CA LEU A 136 17.65 3.90 -6.69
C LEU A 136 18.69 4.88 -7.23
N ASN A 137 19.63 4.42 -8.07
CA ASN A 137 20.60 5.29 -8.72
C ASN A 137 19.93 6.30 -9.66
N LYS A 138 18.84 5.90 -10.33
CA LYS A 138 18.13 6.74 -11.30
C LYS A 138 17.12 7.68 -10.64
N TYR A 139 16.35 7.19 -9.67
CA TYR A 139 15.22 7.93 -9.08
C TYR A 139 15.47 8.41 -7.65
N GLY A 140 16.65 8.10 -7.09
CA GLY A 140 17.03 8.44 -5.72
C GLY A 140 16.43 7.50 -4.68
N ASN A 141 16.62 7.87 -3.41
CA ASN A 141 16.13 7.09 -2.28
C ASN A 141 14.61 6.96 -2.33
N ALA A 142 14.11 5.77 -2.04
CA ALA A 142 12.69 5.47 -1.98
C ALA A 142 12.39 4.52 -0.82
N LYS A 143 11.11 4.41 -0.46
CA LYS A 143 10.62 3.51 0.58
C LYS A 143 9.36 2.81 0.13
N ILE A 144 9.15 1.59 0.61
CA ILE A 144 7.86 0.93 0.50
C ILE A 144 6.98 1.38 1.65
N ILE A 145 5.70 1.60 1.35
CA ILE A 145 4.67 1.87 2.35
C ILE A 145 3.43 1.01 2.11
N ILE A 146 2.78 0.65 3.21
CA ILE A 146 1.43 0.07 3.24
C ILE A 146 0.53 1.12 3.87
N LYS A 147 -0.54 1.56 3.19
CA LYS A 147 -1.40 2.64 3.70
C LYS A 147 -2.86 2.52 3.25
N LYS A 148 -3.74 3.25 3.93
CA LYS A 148 -5.11 3.52 3.47
C LYS A 148 -5.06 4.39 2.20
N SER A 149 -5.81 4.00 1.17
CA SER A 149 -6.05 4.84 0.00
C SER A 149 -6.98 5.99 0.37
N SER A 150 -6.74 7.17 -0.22
CA SER A 150 -7.77 8.20 -0.26
C SER A 150 -9.03 7.65 -0.94
N ASP A 151 -10.19 7.96 -0.38
CA ASP A 151 -11.50 7.64 -0.98
C ASP A 151 -12.04 8.82 -1.82
N LEU A 152 -11.25 9.90 -1.96
CA LEU A 152 -11.50 11.04 -2.86
C LEU A 152 -11.11 10.72 -4.30
#